data_AF-A0A1G3G1X5-F1
#
_entry.id   AF-A0A1G3G1X5-F1
#
_cell.length_a   1.000
_cell.length_b   1.000
_cell.length_c   1.000
_cell.angle_alpha   90.00
_cell.angle_beta   90.00
_cell.angle_gamma   90.00
#
_symmetry.space_group_name_H-M   'P 1'
#
loop_
_entity.id
_entity.type
_entity.pdbx_description
1 polymer ?
#
loop_
_entity_poly.entity_id
_entity_poly.type
_entity_poly.pdbx_seq_one_letter_code
_entity_poly.pdbx_strand_id
1 'polypeptide(L)'
;MLQNLLGISVATAFGLHPLFGVLAGSTTLTGGPATGLAFAPLFEQAGVAGAESIAISSAMAGIICGGVIGGPVITLLIRRFKLRPESGVAGVPGGGGAATLQTDEPQDDAGREFAALKSIVIILVAMWAGSWVGQGFAALGLTLPAYIGAMLLGALIRNIDDYTGWIGLSVRSTDVIGNVSLAMFLAVALMNLRLWELAGLALPLMVNLALQIVLVVLFCIPVFRLMGRDYDAAVMGGGFIGFMLGTTANAMAVMRTLVERYGVAPRAFLVAPLVGAFFIDFTNALIITGFLNFWE
;
A
#
# COMPACT_ATOMS: atom_id res chain seq x y z
N MET A 1 -3.77 -6.26 12.98
CA MET A 1 -3.77 -6.83 14.35
C MET A 1 -2.73 -7.93 14.53
N LEU A 2 -2.80 -9.07 13.82
CA LEU A 2 -1.83 -10.17 14.00
C LEU A 2 -0.37 -9.74 13.79
N GLN A 3 -0.09 -8.94 12.75
CA GLN A 3 1.25 -8.38 12.54
C GLN A 3 1.72 -7.53 13.74
N ASN A 4 0.81 -6.76 14.35
CA ASN A 4 1.16 -5.92 15.51
C ASN A 4 1.42 -6.77 16.74
N LEU A 5 0.57 -7.76 17.03
CA LEU A 5 0.79 -8.68 18.14
C LEU A 5 2.10 -9.46 18.00
N LEU A 6 2.41 -9.91 16.79
CA LEU A 6 3.69 -10.56 16.49
C LEU A 6 4.87 -9.60 16.70
N GLY A 7 4.79 -8.39 16.15
CA GLY A 7 5.85 -7.40 16.30
C GLY A 7 6.09 -7.00 17.75
N ILE A 8 5.00 -6.81 18.51
CA ILE A 8 5.01 -6.60 19.96
C ILE A 8 5.72 -7.75 20.68
N SER A 9 5.40 -9.00 20.33
CA SER A 9 6.01 -10.18 20.94
C SER A 9 7.51 -10.24 20.67
N VAL A 10 7.95 -9.84 19.47
CA VAL A 10 9.37 -9.74 19.13
C VAL A 10 10.02 -8.59 19.90
N ALA A 11 9.42 -7.40 19.93
CA ALA A 11 9.97 -6.24 20.62
C ALA A 11 10.21 -6.53 22.11
N THR A 12 9.20 -7.10 22.79
CA THR A 12 9.29 -7.48 24.20
C THR A 12 10.34 -8.55 24.46
N ALA A 13 10.49 -9.55 23.56
CA ALA A 13 11.53 -10.57 23.67
C ALA A 13 12.97 -10.00 23.58
N PHE A 14 13.15 -8.90 22.86
CA PHE A 14 14.42 -8.17 22.75
C PHE A 14 14.56 -7.05 23.79
N GLY A 15 13.62 -6.90 24.74
CA GLY A 15 13.65 -5.85 25.76
C GLY A 15 13.43 -4.43 25.19
N LEU A 16 12.89 -4.32 23.97
CA LEU A 16 12.54 -3.05 23.34
C LEU A 16 11.15 -2.60 23.78
N HIS A 17 10.86 -1.32 23.55
CA HIS A 17 9.52 -0.81 23.75
C HIS A 17 8.54 -1.62 22.88
N PRO A 18 7.52 -2.29 23.44
CA PRO A 18 6.26 -1.69 23.14
C PRO A 18 5.75 -1.71 21.68
N LEU A 19 5.43 -0.46 21.35
CA LEU A 19 5.15 0.17 20.09
C LEU A 19 6.26 0.06 19.02
N PHE A 20 7.51 -0.26 19.34
CA PHE A 20 8.54 -0.55 18.32
C PHE A 20 8.06 -1.66 17.38
N GLY A 21 7.48 -2.71 17.95
CA GLY A 21 6.95 -3.84 17.22
C GLY A 21 5.73 -3.52 16.37
N VAL A 22 4.89 -2.58 16.82
CA VAL A 22 3.74 -2.09 16.06
C VAL A 22 4.22 -1.26 14.87
N LEU A 23 5.19 -0.37 15.10
CA LEU A 23 5.80 0.47 14.07
C LEU A 23 6.46 -0.38 12.99
N ALA A 24 7.32 -1.34 13.37
CA ALA A 24 7.94 -2.29 12.45
C ALA A 24 6.98 -3.40 11.95
N GLY A 25 5.70 -3.33 12.35
CA GLY A 25 4.63 -4.27 12.00
C GLY A 25 3.69 -3.67 10.96
N SER A 26 2.38 -3.63 11.24
CA SER A 26 1.39 -3.20 10.25
C SER A 26 1.51 -1.71 9.89
N THR A 27 2.04 -0.87 10.78
CA THR A 27 2.24 0.56 10.50
C THR A 27 3.09 0.79 9.25
N THR A 28 4.13 -0.03 9.06
CA THR A 28 5.09 0.13 7.96
C THR A 28 5.00 -0.95 6.91
N LEU A 29 4.71 -2.20 7.30
CA LEU A 29 4.61 -3.32 6.35
C LEU A 29 3.27 -3.33 5.60
N THR A 30 2.18 -2.96 6.25
CA THR A 30 0.86 -2.86 5.58
C THR A 30 0.58 -1.44 5.10
N GLY A 31 0.90 -0.42 5.90
CA GLY A 31 0.68 0.98 5.54
C GLY A 31 1.78 1.58 4.64
N GLY A 32 2.89 0.88 4.48
CA GLY A 32 4.03 1.38 3.71
C GLY A 32 4.73 2.58 4.37
N PRO A 33 5.65 3.23 3.63
CA PRO A 33 6.46 4.32 4.15
C PRO A 33 5.62 5.57 4.50
N ALA A 34 4.52 5.81 3.77
CA ALA A 34 3.65 6.97 4.00
C ALA A 34 2.94 6.90 5.37
N THR A 35 2.32 5.77 5.69
CA THR A 35 1.70 5.57 7.01
C THR A 35 2.77 5.53 8.11
N GLY A 36 3.88 4.83 7.87
CA GLY A 36 5.03 4.78 8.79
C GLY A 36 5.51 6.17 9.21
N LEU A 37 5.75 7.04 8.23
CA LEU A 37 6.21 8.41 8.46
C LEU A 37 5.13 9.31 9.05
N ALA A 38 3.87 9.14 8.66
CA ALA A 38 2.76 9.91 9.22
C ALA A 38 2.57 9.65 10.72
N PHE A 39 2.79 8.41 11.18
CA PHE A 39 2.67 8.04 12.59
C PHE A 39 3.98 8.15 13.38
N ALA A 40 5.15 8.19 12.72
CA ALA A 40 6.45 8.21 13.40
C ALA A 40 6.55 9.26 14.54
N PRO A 41 6.07 10.51 14.40
CA PRO A 41 6.12 11.49 15.48
C PRO A 41 5.32 11.08 16.74
N LEU A 42 4.21 10.35 16.57
CA LEU A 42 3.42 9.83 17.70
C LEU A 42 4.15 8.68 18.38
N PHE A 43 4.80 7.81 17.60
CA PHE A 43 5.63 6.73 18.15
C PHE A 43 6.86 7.27 18.91
N GLU A 44 7.48 8.36 18.44
CA GLU A 44 8.57 9.01 19.18
C GLU A 44 8.09 9.60 20.51
N GLN A 45 6.94 10.29 20.50
CA GLN A 45 6.33 10.83 21.71
C GLN A 45 5.99 9.72 22.73
N ALA A 46 5.57 8.56 22.23
CA ALA A 46 5.30 7.38 23.03
C ALA A 46 6.57 6.54 23.38
N GLY A 47 7.77 7.10 23.19
CA GLY A 47 9.03 6.53 23.68
C GLY A 47 9.81 5.64 22.70
N VAL A 48 9.40 5.53 21.43
CA VAL A 48 10.16 4.81 20.40
C VAL A 48 11.17 5.74 19.75
N ALA A 49 12.41 5.75 20.24
CA ALA A 49 13.48 6.57 19.66
C ALA A 49 13.82 6.15 18.22
N GLY A 50 13.96 7.13 17.31
CA GLY A 50 14.31 6.88 15.92
C GLY A 50 13.17 6.26 15.12
N ALA A 51 11.92 6.59 15.47
CA ALA A 51 10.74 5.99 14.84
C ALA A 51 10.72 6.23 13.32
N GLU A 52 11.20 7.39 12.86
CA GLU A 52 11.29 7.70 11.43
C GLU A 52 12.23 6.73 10.69
N SER A 53 13.44 6.52 11.23
CA SER A 53 14.45 5.62 10.70
C SER A 53 13.95 4.16 10.69
N ILE A 54 13.29 3.74 11.78
CA ILE A 54 12.68 2.40 11.89
C ILE A 54 11.58 2.25 10.83
N ALA A 55 10.76 3.28 10.66
CA ALA A 55 9.61 3.24 9.76
C ALA A 55 10.03 3.07 8.31
N ILE A 56 10.96 3.91 7.83
CA ILE A 56 11.47 3.85 6.46
C ILE A 56 12.17 2.51 6.23
N SER A 57 13.05 2.09 7.14
CA SER A 57 13.82 0.86 6.97
C SER A 57 12.93 -0.37 6.89
N SER A 58 11.96 -0.48 7.81
CA SER A 58 11.02 -1.60 7.85
C SER A 58 10.13 -1.62 6.61
N ALA A 59 9.61 -0.46 6.18
CA ALA A 59 8.77 -0.36 5.01
C ALA A 59 9.53 -0.71 3.71
N MET A 60 10.76 -0.21 3.55
CA MET A 60 11.57 -0.49 2.36
C MET A 60 11.99 -1.97 2.28
N ALA A 61 12.42 -2.54 3.40
CA ALA A 61 12.74 -3.97 3.46
C ALA A 61 11.51 -4.83 3.18
N GLY A 62 10.35 -4.43 3.72
CA GLY A 62 9.05 -5.01 3.41
C GLY A 62 8.75 -5.01 1.92
N ILE A 63 8.79 -3.83 1.26
CA ILE A 63 8.47 -3.68 -0.17
C ILE A 63 9.30 -4.65 -1.01
N ILE A 64 10.61 -4.70 -0.76
CA ILE A 64 11.54 -5.62 -1.45
C ILE A 64 11.12 -7.07 -1.21
N CYS A 65 10.93 -7.47 0.05
CA CYS A 65 10.55 -8.83 0.40
C CYS A 65 9.19 -9.22 -0.19
N GLY A 66 8.18 -8.35 -0.13
CA GLY A 66 6.84 -8.60 -0.67
C GLY A 66 6.86 -8.82 -2.18
N GLY A 67 7.64 -8.02 -2.91
CA GLY A 67 7.78 -8.16 -4.37
C GLY A 67 8.52 -9.45 -4.76
N VAL A 68 9.60 -9.77 -4.06
CA VAL A 68 10.42 -10.96 -4.32
C VAL A 68 9.68 -12.25 -3.95
N ILE A 69 8.91 -12.25 -2.86
CA ILE A 69 8.28 -13.46 -2.30
C ILE A 69 6.89 -13.72 -2.89
N GLY A 70 6.12 -12.67 -3.20
CA GLY A 70 4.74 -12.80 -3.66
C GLY A 70 4.59 -13.68 -4.90
N GLY A 71 5.38 -13.42 -5.95
CA GLY A 71 5.32 -14.19 -7.20
C GLY A 71 5.64 -15.69 -7.03
N PRO A 72 6.78 -16.07 -6.42
CA PRO A 72 7.15 -17.46 -6.17
C PRO A 72 6.15 -18.22 -5.29
N VAL A 73 5.67 -17.62 -4.20
CA VAL A 73 4.71 -18.26 -3.28
C VAL A 73 3.41 -18.60 -4.01
N ILE A 74 2.89 -17.67 -4.81
CA ILE A 74 1.66 -17.91 -5.57
C ILE A 74 1.89 -18.86 -6.73
N THR A 75 3.05 -18.80 -7.38
CA THR A 75 3.44 -19.79 -8.39
C THR A 75 3.41 -21.22 -7.81
N LEU A 76 3.92 -21.42 -6.60
CA LEU A 76 3.85 -22.71 -5.91
C LEU A 76 2.39 -23.12 -5.66
N LEU A 77 1.55 -22.18 -5.23
CA LEU A 77 0.13 -22.43 -4.98
C LEU A 77 -0.62 -22.83 -6.26
N ILE A 78 -0.44 -22.09 -7.35
CA ILE A 78 -1.03 -22.37 -8.68
C ILE A 78 -0.63 -23.76 -9.16
N ARG A 79 0.66 -24.10 -9.07
CA ARG A 79 1.17 -25.42 -9.50
C ARG A 79 0.63 -26.55 -8.62
N ARG A 80 0.60 -26.36 -7.30
CA ARG A 80 0.15 -27.38 -6.35
C ARG A 80 -1.33 -27.71 -6.52
N PHE A 81 -2.16 -26.69 -6.74
CA PHE A 81 -3.61 -26.85 -6.93
C PHE A 81 -4.03 -26.99 -8.40
N LYS A 82 -3.07 -27.00 -9.34
CA LYS A 82 -3.29 -27.09 -10.80
C LYS A 82 -4.34 -26.09 -11.29
N LEU A 83 -4.29 -24.88 -10.75
CA LEU A 83 -5.26 -23.81 -11.05
C LEU A 83 -5.06 -23.35 -12.49
N ARG A 84 -6.17 -23.07 -13.17
CA ARG A 84 -6.18 -22.55 -14.54
C ARG A 84 -6.98 -21.25 -14.55
N PRO A 85 -6.58 -20.27 -15.37
CA PRO A 85 -7.42 -19.12 -15.64
C PRO A 85 -8.77 -19.60 -16.17
N GLU A 86 -9.86 -18.99 -15.71
CA GLU A 86 -11.17 -19.31 -16.25
C GLU A 86 -11.17 -19.03 -17.76
N SER A 87 -11.41 -20.08 -18.53
CA SER A 87 -11.47 -20.04 -20.00
C SER A 87 -12.78 -19.38 -20.44
N GLY A 88 -12.86 -18.06 -20.31
CA GLY A 88 -14.09 -17.34 -20.63
C GLY A 88 -13.98 -15.83 -20.82
N VAL A 89 -12.84 -15.21 -20.48
CA VAL A 89 -12.65 -13.77 -20.70
C VAL A 89 -11.42 -13.57 -21.57
N ALA A 90 -11.64 -13.57 -22.89
CA ALA A 90 -10.68 -13.03 -23.85
C ALA A 90 -10.61 -11.51 -23.65
N GLY A 91 -9.86 -11.07 -22.65
CA GLY A 91 -9.67 -9.67 -22.36
C GLY A 91 -8.59 -9.54 -21.32
N VAL A 92 -7.42 -9.06 -21.73
CA VAL A 92 -6.36 -8.60 -20.83
C VAL A 92 -6.98 -7.53 -19.92
N PRO A 93 -7.15 -7.75 -18.60
CA PRO A 93 -7.41 -6.67 -17.67
C PRO A 93 -6.05 -6.03 -17.42
N GLY A 94 -5.59 -5.26 -18.40
CA GLY A 94 -4.73 -4.13 -18.11
C GLY A 94 -5.49 -3.27 -17.11
N GLY A 95 -4.84 -2.92 -16.01
CA GLY A 95 -5.51 -2.30 -14.87
C GLY A 95 -6.45 -1.16 -15.28
N GLY A 96 -7.58 -1.03 -14.57
CA GLY A 96 -8.44 0.15 -14.64
C GLY A 96 -8.74 0.67 -16.04
N GLY A 97 -9.79 0.14 -16.68
CA GLY A 97 -10.37 0.78 -17.86
C GLY A 97 -9.64 0.50 -19.17
N ALA A 98 -9.63 -0.75 -19.62
CA ALA A 98 -9.52 -1.06 -21.05
C ALA A 98 -10.90 -0.94 -21.71
N ALA A 99 -11.51 0.25 -21.66
CA ALA A 99 -12.50 0.64 -22.65
C ALA A 99 -11.71 1.29 -23.79
N THR A 100 -11.36 0.47 -24.78
CA THR A 100 -10.76 0.86 -26.07
C THR A 100 -9.35 1.45 -25.97
N LEU A 101 -8.40 0.71 -26.54
CA LEU A 101 -7.27 1.30 -27.25
C LEU A 101 -7.86 2.23 -28.34
N GLN A 102 -8.20 3.46 -27.98
CA GLN A 102 -8.25 4.53 -28.95
C GLN A 102 -6.80 4.77 -29.33
N THR A 103 -6.48 4.30 -30.53
CA THR A 103 -5.43 4.77 -31.42
C THR A 103 -4.84 6.11 -30.99
N ASP A 104 -3.51 6.15 -30.92
CA ASP A 104 -2.69 7.36 -30.99
C ASP A 104 -3.34 8.41 -31.89
N GLU A 105 -3.95 9.44 -31.30
CA GLU A 105 -3.94 10.75 -31.92
C GLU A 105 -2.64 11.43 -31.48
N PRO A 106 -1.92 12.12 -32.38
CA PRO A 106 -0.78 12.94 -31.97
C PRO A 106 -1.36 14.10 -31.14
N GLN A 107 -1.45 13.88 -29.82
CA GLN A 107 -1.69 14.98 -28.88
C GLN A 107 -0.45 15.87 -28.97
N ASP A 108 -0.64 17.01 -29.62
CA ASP A 108 0.26 18.16 -29.60
C ASP A 108 0.89 18.28 -28.20
N ASP A 109 2.21 18.45 -28.12
CA ASP A 109 2.93 18.39 -26.85
C ASP A 109 2.33 19.38 -25.82
N ALA A 110 1.80 20.52 -26.31
CA ALA A 110 1.05 21.49 -25.52
C ALA A 110 -0.21 20.91 -24.84
N GLY A 111 -0.95 20.01 -25.49
CA GLY A 111 -2.12 19.35 -24.92
C GLY A 111 -1.76 18.38 -23.79
N ARG A 112 -0.62 17.68 -23.92
CA ARG A 112 -0.10 16.78 -22.89
C ARG A 112 0.40 17.54 -21.67
N GLU A 113 1.13 18.63 -21.90
CA GLU A 113 1.57 19.55 -20.84
C GLU A 113 0.40 20.17 -20.09
N PHE A 114 -0.63 20.64 -20.81
CA PHE A 114 -1.83 21.18 -20.20
C PHE A 114 -2.57 20.14 -19.37
N ALA A 115 -2.72 18.90 -19.86
CA ALA A 115 -3.35 17.82 -19.11
C ALA A 115 -2.56 17.45 -17.84
N ALA A 116 -1.23 17.45 -17.91
CA ALA A 116 -0.37 17.24 -16.74
C ALA A 116 -0.52 18.36 -15.72
N LEU A 117 -0.44 19.62 -16.16
CA LEU A 117 -0.60 20.79 -15.29
C LEU A 117 -1.99 20.82 -14.63
N LYS A 118 -3.05 20.53 -15.40
CA LYS A 118 -4.42 20.38 -14.91
C LYS A 118 -4.51 19.32 -13.81
N SER A 119 -3.90 18.15 -14.04
CA SER A 119 -3.87 17.06 -13.06
C SER A 119 -3.13 17.47 -11.78
N ILE A 120 -1.98 18.15 -11.90
CA ILE A 120 -1.23 18.68 -10.75
C ILE A 120 -2.08 19.66 -9.94
N VAL A 121 -2.71 20.64 -10.60
CA VAL A 121 -3.56 21.63 -9.93
C VAL A 121 -4.70 20.96 -9.17
N ILE A 122 -5.39 19.99 -9.79
CA ILE A 122 -6.48 19.27 -9.13
C ILE A 122 -5.99 18.45 -7.94
N ILE A 123 -4.82 17.79 -8.05
CA ILE A 123 -4.20 17.08 -6.93
C ILE A 123 -3.90 18.05 -5.77
N LEU A 124 -3.33 19.23 -6.06
CA LEU A 124 -3.03 20.25 -5.05
C LEU A 124 -4.31 20.78 -4.38
N VAL A 125 -5.37 21.02 -5.15
CA VAL A 125 -6.68 21.42 -4.62
C VAL A 125 -7.26 20.31 -3.73
N ALA A 126 -7.17 19.05 -4.15
CA ALA A 126 -7.62 17.92 -3.36
C ALA A 126 -6.85 17.79 -2.04
N MET A 127 -5.53 18.01 -2.06
CA MET A 127 -4.69 18.03 -0.85
C MET A 127 -5.06 19.19 0.08
N TRP A 128 -5.24 20.39 -0.48
CA TRP A 128 -5.61 21.57 0.30
C TRP A 128 -6.99 21.41 0.96
N ALA A 129 -8.02 21.07 0.19
CA ALA A 129 -9.36 20.81 0.71
C ALA A 129 -9.38 19.60 1.66
N GLY A 130 -8.58 18.58 1.36
CA GLY A 130 -8.41 17.39 2.20
C GLY A 130 -7.82 17.69 3.57
N SER A 131 -6.98 18.73 3.69
CA SER A 131 -6.44 19.15 4.99
C SER A 131 -7.53 19.61 5.96
N TRP A 132 -8.60 20.25 5.47
CA TRP A 132 -9.75 20.67 6.28
C TRP A 132 -10.56 19.47 6.77
N VAL A 133 -10.72 18.46 5.92
CA VAL A 133 -11.35 17.19 6.32
C VAL A 133 -10.52 16.49 7.40
N GLY A 134 -9.20 16.47 7.26
CA GLY A 134 -8.30 15.94 8.29
C GLY A 134 -8.45 16.64 9.65
N GLN A 135 -8.57 17.97 9.65
CA GLN A 135 -8.83 18.75 10.87
C GLN A 135 -10.20 18.42 11.48
N GLY A 136 -11.22 18.18 10.65
CA GLY A 136 -12.53 17.73 11.11
C GLY A 136 -12.47 16.38 11.84
N PHE A 137 -11.70 15.42 11.33
CA PHE A 137 -11.48 14.14 12.01
C PHE A 137 -10.71 14.30 13.33
N ALA A 138 -9.70 15.16 13.36
CA ALA A 138 -8.95 15.46 14.59
C ALA A 138 -9.86 16.06 15.67
N ALA A 139 -10.79 16.95 15.30
CA ALA A 139 -11.77 17.51 16.22
C ALA A 139 -12.75 16.47 16.81
N LEU A 140 -12.97 15.35 16.10
CA LEU A 140 -13.76 14.21 16.56
C LEU A 140 -12.95 13.22 17.41
N GLY A 141 -11.67 13.50 17.68
CA GLY A 141 -10.78 12.60 18.43
C GLY A 141 -10.24 11.42 17.61
N LEU A 142 -10.37 11.45 16.28
CA LEU A 142 -9.84 10.43 15.38
C LEU A 142 -8.48 10.87 14.84
N THR A 143 -7.40 10.23 15.32
CA THR A 143 -6.05 10.46 14.79
C THR A 143 -5.88 9.68 13.48
N LEU A 144 -6.02 10.37 12.36
CA LEU A 144 -5.83 9.80 11.03
C LEU A 144 -4.63 10.48 10.34
N PRO A 145 -3.86 9.74 9.52
CA PRO A 145 -2.85 10.35 8.67
C PRO A 145 -3.41 11.48 7.80
N ALA A 146 -2.62 12.54 7.64
CA ALA A 146 -3.02 13.71 6.86
C ALA A 146 -3.39 13.37 5.40
N TYR A 147 -2.80 12.32 4.83
CA TYR A 147 -3.10 11.88 3.47
C TYR A 147 -4.51 11.28 3.31
N ILE A 148 -5.15 10.79 4.38
CA ILE A 148 -6.50 10.20 4.29
C ILE A 148 -7.54 11.24 3.89
N GLY A 149 -7.44 12.47 4.41
CA GLY A 149 -8.30 13.58 4.01
C GLY A 149 -8.14 13.92 2.52
N ALA A 150 -6.90 13.96 2.04
CA ALA A 150 -6.59 14.17 0.61
C ALA A 150 -7.10 13.01 -0.27
N MET A 151 -7.00 11.76 0.20
CA MET A 151 -7.51 10.58 -0.49
C MET A 151 -9.03 10.64 -0.66
N LEU A 152 -9.77 10.99 0.39
CA LEU A 152 -11.23 11.12 0.35
C LEU A 152 -11.68 12.22 -0.61
N LEU A 153 -11.04 13.39 -0.56
CA LEU A 153 -11.34 14.48 -1.50
C LEU A 153 -10.97 14.11 -2.93
N GLY A 154 -9.83 13.47 -3.14
CA GLY A 154 -9.41 12.97 -4.45
C GLY A 154 -10.40 11.97 -5.04
N ALA A 155 -10.87 11.01 -4.23
CA ALA A 155 -11.89 10.05 -4.62
C ALA A 155 -13.23 10.73 -4.96
N LEU A 156 -13.65 11.72 -4.18
CA LEU A 156 -14.86 12.50 -4.44
C LEU A 156 -14.76 13.29 -5.76
N ILE A 157 -13.66 14.02 -5.95
CA ILE A 157 -13.39 14.79 -7.17
C ILE A 157 -13.38 13.86 -8.39
N ARG A 158 -12.71 12.70 -8.29
CA ARG A 158 -12.66 11.71 -9.36
C ARG A 158 -14.05 11.16 -9.69
N ASN A 159 -14.85 10.84 -8.67
CA ASN A 159 -16.20 10.31 -8.87
C ASN A 159 -17.14 11.33 -9.53
N ILE A 160 -17.07 12.59 -9.12
CA ILE A 160 -17.82 13.69 -9.74
C ILE A 160 -17.36 13.90 -11.19
N ASP A 161 -16.06 13.88 -11.44
CA ASP A 161 -15.50 14.02 -12.79
C ASP A 161 -15.91 12.87 -13.70
N ASP A 162 -15.88 11.62 -13.24
CA ASP A 162 -16.32 10.45 -14.03
C ASP A 162 -17.82 10.51 -14.35
N TYR A 163 -18.64 11.13 -13.49
CA TYR A 163 -20.07 11.31 -13.73
C TYR A 163 -20.39 12.51 -14.65
N THR A 164 -19.69 13.62 -14.49
CA THR A 164 -19.98 14.89 -15.20
C THR A 164 -19.17 15.07 -16.48
N GLY A 165 -18.00 14.46 -16.57
CA GLY A 165 -17.03 14.66 -17.66
C GLY A 165 -16.44 16.07 -17.75
N TRP A 166 -16.61 16.91 -16.72
CA TRP A 166 -16.28 18.34 -16.79
C TRP A 166 -14.77 18.62 -16.70
N ILE A 167 -14.03 17.83 -15.93
CA ILE A 167 -12.60 18.00 -15.73
C ILE A 167 -11.83 17.08 -16.69
N GLY A 168 -12.34 15.89 -17.00
CA GLY A 168 -11.67 14.98 -17.94
C GLY A 168 -10.25 14.65 -17.48
N LEU A 169 -10.10 14.23 -16.22
CA LEU A 169 -8.81 13.88 -15.65
C LEU A 169 -8.19 12.68 -16.36
N SER A 170 -7.01 12.89 -16.93
CA SER A 170 -6.24 11.83 -17.57
C SER A 170 -5.66 10.90 -16.51
N VAL A 171 -6.15 9.64 -16.50
CA VAL A 171 -5.61 8.56 -15.65
C VAL A 171 -4.11 8.42 -15.84
N ARG A 172 -3.64 8.47 -17.10
CA ARG A 172 -2.21 8.38 -17.44
C ARG A 172 -1.39 9.52 -16.82
N SER A 173 -1.91 10.76 -16.87
CA SER A 173 -1.20 11.91 -16.31
C SER A 173 -1.12 11.82 -14.79
N THR A 174 -2.24 11.47 -14.14
CA THR A 174 -2.27 11.24 -12.68
C THR A 174 -1.34 10.11 -12.25
N ASP A 175 -1.30 9.00 -12.98
CA ASP A 175 -0.40 7.87 -12.71
C ASP A 175 1.08 8.27 -12.82
N VAL A 176 1.45 9.01 -13.86
CA VAL A 176 2.83 9.49 -14.04
C VAL A 176 3.22 10.44 -12.91
N ILE A 177 2.36 11.41 -12.56
CA ILE A 177 2.60 12.35 -11.46
C ILE A 177 2.73 11.60 -10.12
N GLY A 178 1.86 10.61 -9.87
CA GLY A 178 1.90 9.78 -8.67
C GLY A 178 3.19 8.98 -8.56
N ASN A 179 3.62 8.34 -9.65
CA ASN A 179 4.86 7.55 -9.68
C ASN A 179 6.11 8.43 -9.46
N VAL A 180 6.17 9.61 -10.09
CA VAL A 180 7.28 10.56 -9.90
C VAL A 180 7.29 11.09 -8.46
N SER A 181 6.13 11.49 -7.95
CA SER A 181 5.98 11.97 -6.56
C SER A 181 6.38 10.92 -5.53
N LEU A 182 5.97 9.67 -5.72
CA LEU A 182 6.33 8.56 -4.85
C LEU A 182 7.84 8.30 -4.89
N ALA A 183 8.45 8.26 -6.08
CA ALA A 183 9.89 8.06 -6.22
C ALA A 183 10.69 9.17 -5.53
N MET A 184 10.27 10.44 -5.71
CA MET A 184 10.89 11.59 -5.04
C MET A 184 10.72 11.53 -3.51
N PHE A 185 9.52 11.18 -3.04
CA PHE A 185 9.24 10.99 -1.61
C PHE A 185 10.14 9.93 -0.99
N LEU A 186 10.28 8.77 -1.62
CA LEU A 186 11.16 7.70 -1.14
C LEU A 186 12.63 8.12 -1.14
N ALA A 187 13.07 8.84 -2.17
CA ALA A 187 14.44 9.34 -2.23
C ALA A 187 14.74 10.32 -1.08
N VAL A 188 13.86 11.28 -0.82
CA VAL A 188 14.01 12.24 0.29
C VAL A 188 13.97 11.54 1.64
N ALA A 189 13.04 10.59 1.83
CA ALA A 189 12.95 9.80 3.05
C ALA A 189 14.27 9.03 3.31
N LEU A 190 14.83 8.38 2.29
CA LEU A 190 16.10 7.65 2.40
C LEU A 190 17.30 8.58 2.70
N MET A 191 17.30 9.82 2.19
CA MET A 191 18.35 10.80 2.51
C MET A 191 18.34 11.24 3.98
N ASN A 192 17.17 11.26 4.61
CA ASN A 192 17.02 11.62 6.03
C ASN A 192 17.27 10.45 7.00
N LEU A 193 17.53 9.25 6.48
CA LEU A 193 17.66 8.04 7.28
C LEU A 193 18.94 8.05 8.14
N ARG A 194 18.76 7.93 9.45
CA ARG A 194 19.86 7.97 10.42
C ARG A 194 20.31 6.56 10.78
N LEU A 195 21.22 6.01 9.99
CA LEU A 195 21.69 4.62 10.12
C LEU A 195 22.20 4.26 11.53
N TRP A 196 22.72 5.23 12.28
CA TRP A 196 23.18 5.00 13.65
C TRP A 196 22.05 4.70 14.64
N GLU A 197 20.83 5.23 14.41
CA GLU A 197 19.65 4.90 15.23
C GLU A 197 19.24 3.43 15.07
N LEU A 198 19.61 2.82 13.94
CA LEU A 198 19.29 1.43 13.60
C LEU A 198 20.38 0.43 14.01
N ALA A 199 21.61 0.88 14.26
CA ALA A 199 22.74 -0.01 14.50
C ALA A 199 22.51 -0.97 15.68
N GLY A 200 21.87 -0.49 16.75
CA GLY A 200 21.47 -1.32 17.90
C GLY A 200 20.18 -2.13 17.71
N LEU A 201 19.40 -1.84 16.66
CA LEU A 201 18.06 -2.37 16.42
C LEU A 201 18.00 -3.30 15.20
N ALA A 202 19.11 -3.44 14.46
CA ALA A 202 19.18 -4.22 13.23
C ALA A 202 18.75 -5.69 13.41
N LEU A 203 19.23 -6.35 14.46
CA LEU A 203 18.87 -7.74 14.75
C LEU A 203 17.36 -7.89 15.08
N PRO A 204 16.77 -7.11 16.02
CA PRO A 204 15.34 -7.09 16.24
C PRO A 204 14.51 -6.84 14.96
N LEU A 205 14.92 -5.88 14.12
CA LEU A 205 14.23 -5.57 12.86
C LEU A 205 14.26 -6.73 11.88
N MET A 206 15.43 -7.36 11.70
CA MET A 206 15.57 -8.51 10.80
C MET A 206 14.73 -9.70 11.27
N VAL A 207 14.77 -10.02 12.56
CA VAL A 207 13.98 -11.13 13.13
C VAL A 207 12.49 -10.84 13.00
N ASN A 208 12.06 -9.61 13.34
CA ASN A 208 10.67 -9.21 13.17
C ASN A 208 10.25 -9.35 11.71
N LEU A 209 10.98 -8.76 10.75
CA LEU A 209 10.66 -8.85 9.33
C LEU A 209 10.55 -10.30 8.83
N ALA A 210 11.49 -11.17 9.21
CA ALA A 210 11.46 -12.58 8.82
C ALA A 210 10.19 -13.27 9.34
N LEU A 211 9.81 -13.04 10.59
CA LEU A 211 8.59 -13.60 11.17
C LEU A 211 7.33 -13.00 10.53
N GLN A 212 7.33 -11.71 10.19
CA GLN A 212 6.23 -11.05 9.50
C GLN A 212 6.03 -11.62 8.09
N ILE A 213 7.10 -11.88 7.36
CA ILE A 213 7.07 -12.55 6.06
C ILE A 213 6.43 -13.93 6.20
N VAL A 214 6.88 -14.74 7.16
CA VAL A 214 6.32 -16.07 7.40
C VAL A 214 4.83 -15.97 7.75
N LEU A 215 4.45 -15.05 8.63
CA LEU A 215 3.06 -14.81 9.00
C LEU A 215 2.19 -14.49 7.78
N VAL A 216 2.61 -13.54 6.95
CA VAL A 216 1.85 -13.11 5.76
C VAL A 216 1.75 -14.24 4.73
N VAL A 217 2.83 -14.97 4.49
CA VAL A 217 2.84 -16.12 3.58
C VAL A 217 1.90 -17.23 4.07
N LEU A 218 1.92 -17.54 5.36
CA LEU A 218 0.99 -18.52 5.93
C LEU A 218 -0.46 -18.03 5.88
N PHE A 219 -0.68 -16.73 6.09
CA PHE A 219 -2.01 -16.12 6.02
C PHE A 219 -2.56 -16.05 4.58
N CYS A 220 -1.73 -16.22 3.56
CA CYS A 220 -2.19 -16.41 2.19
C CYS A 220 -3.08 -17.66 2.03
N ILE A 221 -2.87 -18.70 2.84
CA ILE A 221 -3.64 -19.96 2.76
C ILE A 221 -5.12 -19.75 3.13
N PRO A 222 -5.49 -19.17 4.29
CA PRO A 222 -6.89 -18.89 4.59
C PRO A 222 -7.50 -17.91 3.59
N VAL A 223 -6.77 -16.88 3.13
CA VAL A 223 -7.26 -15.97 2.07
C VAL A 223 -7.63 -16.74 0.81
N PHE A 224 -6.74 -17.60 0.31
CA PHE A 224 -7.01 -18.45 -0.85
C PHE A 224 -8.23 -19.37 -0.64
N ARG A 225 -8.42 -19.89 0.58
CA ARG A 225 -9.58 -20.75 0.89
C ARG A 225 -10.90 -19.98 0.96
N LEU A 226 -10.89 -18.77 1.50
CA LEU A 226 -12.08 -17.94 1.65
C LEU A 226 -12.53 -17.33 0.31
N MET A 227 -11.58 -17.08 -0.60
CA MET A 227 -11.87 -16.48 -1.90
C MET A 227 -12.31 -17.47 -2.99
N GLY A 228 -12.59 -18.74 -2.64
CA GLY A 228 -13.14 -19.73 -3.58
C GLY A 228 -12.13 -20.71 -4.19
N ARG A 229 -10.85 -20.64 -3.80
CA ARG A 229 -9.77 -21.58 -4.21
C ARG A 229 -9.55 -21.68 -5.72
N ASP A 230 -9.86 -20.62 -6.46
CA ASP A 230 -9.67 -20.54 -7.90
C ASP A 230 -8.39 -19.77 -8.27
N TYR A 231 -8.12 -19.65 -9.57
CA TYR A 231 -6.96 -18.93 -10.07
C TYR A 231 -6.96 -17.45 -9.65
N ASP A 232 -8.12 -16.78 -9.73
CA ASP A 232 -8.27 -15.40 -9.30
C ASP A 232 -7.97 -15.26 -7.80
N ALA A 233 -8.42 -16.20 -6.94
CA ALA A 233 -8.05 -16.23 -5.52
C ALA A 233 -6.55 -16.40 -5.28
N ALA A 234 -5.86 -17.18 -6.12
CA ALA A 234 -4.41 -17.31 -6.03
C ALA A 234 -3.71 -16.00 -6.41
N VAL A 235 -4.14 -15.34 -7.49
CA VAL A 235 -3.61 -14.01 -7.89
C VAL A 235 -3.89 -12.97 -6.81
N MET A 236 -5.09 -12.97 -6.21
CA MET A 236 -5.43 -12.13 -5.05
C MET A 236 -4.54 -12.41 -3.85
N GLY A 237 -4.15 -13.66 -3.61
CA GLY A 237 -3.14 -14.01 -2.61
C GLY A 237 -1.79 -13.33 -2.86
N GLY A 238 -1.40 -13.17 -4.13
CA GLY A 238 -0.17 -12.45 -4.52
C GLY A 238 -0.28 -10.97 -4.25
N GLY A 239 -1.43 -10.38 -4.60
CA GLY A 239 -1.77 -9.01 -4.23
C GLY A 239 -1.75 -8.80 -2.72
N PHE A 240 -2.31 -9.74 -1.95
CA PHE A 240 -2.30 -9.71 -0.49
C PHE A 240 -0.88 -9.71 0.09
N ILE A 241 0.01 -10.59 -0.39
CA ILE A 241 1.41 -10.61 0.06
C ILE A 241 2.11 -9.30 -0.27
N GLY A 242 1.96 -8.81 -1.51
CA GLY A 242 2.59 -7.56 -1.94
C GLY A 242 2.09 -6.35 -1.15
N PHE A 243 0.82 -6.36 -0.77
CA PHE A 243 0.19 -5.30 0.02
C PHE A 243 0.62 -5.33 1.49
N MET A 244 0.46 -6.48 2.16
CA MET A 244 0.69 -6.64 3.61
C MET A 244 2.17 -6.55 4.01
N LEU A 245 3.07 -6.62 3.04
CA LEU A 245 4.51 -6.41 3.22
C LEU A 245 4.99 -5.14 2.52
N GLY A 246 4.17 -4.38 1.81
CA GLY A 246 4.66 -3.20 1.10
C GLY A 246 3.59 -2.15 0.85
N THR A 247 3.21 -2.01 -0.42
CA THR A 247 2.30 -0.96 -0.88
C THR A 247 1.35 -1.52 -1.93
N THR A 248 0.30 -0.75 -2.25
CA THR A 248 -0.58 -1.03 -3.39
C THR A 248 0.21 -1.24 -4.69
N ALA A 249 1.24 -0.43 -4.94
CA ALA A 249 2.07 -0.57 -6.13
C ALA A 249 2.79 -1.94 -6.18
N ASN A 250 3.30 -2.40 -5.03
CA ASN A 250 3.94 -3.71 -4.91
C ASN A 250 2.94 -4.86 -5.15
N ALA A 251 1.74 -4.78 -4.58
CA ALA A 251 0.66 -5.73 -4.83
C ALA A 251 0.30 -5.82 -6.31
N MET A 252 0.15 -4.67 -6.98
CA MET A 252 -0.18 -4.60 -8.40
C MET A 252 0.95 -5.16 -9.27
N ALA A 253 2.22 -4.90 -8.92
CA ALA A 253 3.38 -5.46 -9.63
C ALA A 253 3.38 -7.00 -9.55
N VAL A 254 3.20 -7.57 -8.36
CA VAL A 254 3.14 -9.03 -8.16
C VAL A 254 1.99 -9.64 -8.97
N MET A 255 0.80 -9.05 -8.91
CA MET A 255 -0.36 -9.55 -9.65
C MET A 255 -0.16 -9.46 -11.18
N ARG A 256 0.43 -8.37 -11.69
CA ARG A 256 0.75 -8.22 -13.11
C ARG A 256 1.71 -9.28 -13.60
N THR A 257 2.81 -9.52 -12.87
CA THR A 257 3.77 -10.59 -13.21
C THR A 257 3.12 -11.97 -13.24
N LEU A 258 2.16 -12.24 -12.34
CA LEU A 258 1.41 -13.50 -12.34
C LEU A 258 0.49 -13.61 -13.56
N VAL A 259 -0.24 -12.55 -13.87
CA VAL A 259 -1.19 -12.52 -14.99
C VAL A 259 -0.48 -12.57 -16.35
N GLU A 260 0.65 -11.88 -16.49
CA GLU A 260 1.51 -11.96 -17.70
C GLU A 260 2.00 -13.39 -17.97
N ARG A 261 2.26 -14.16 -16.90
CA ARG A 261 2.79 -15.51 -17.01
C ARG A 261 1.72 -16.59 -17.16
N TYR A 262 0.62 -16.48 -16.42
CA TYR A 262 -0.35 -17.57 -16.28
C TYR A 262 -1.70 -17.27 -16.93
N GLY A 263 -2.02 -16.01 -17.24
CA GLY A 263 -3.28 -15.59 -17.83
C GLY A 263 -4.08 -14.64 -16.93
N VAL A 264 -5.16 -14.11 -17.49
CA VAL A 264 -5.93 -13.01 -16.90
C VAL A 264 -6.68 -13.39 -15.62
N ALA A 265 -6.76 -12.46 -14.66
CA ALA A 265 -7.50 -12.61 -13.41
C ALA A 265 -8.36 -11.35 -13.13
N PRO A 266 -9.49 -11.17 -13.83
CA PRO A 266 -10.28 -9.94 -13.76
C PRO A 266 -10.79 -9.63 -12.35
N ARG A 267 -11.24 -10.64 -11.58
CA ARG A 267 -11.79 -10.39 -10.23
C ARG A 267 -10.71 -9.89 -9.29
N ALA A 268 -9.47 -10.38 -9.45
CA ALA A 268 -8.34 -9.95 -8.63
C ALA A 268 -8.05 -8.45 -8.77
N PHE A 269 -8.06 -7.94 -10.01
CA PHE A 269 -7.77 -6.54 -10.30
C PHE A 269 -8.91 -5.58 -9.97
N LEU A 270 -10.13 -6.08 -9.73
CA LEU A 270 -11.25 -5.29 -9.22
C LEU A 270 -11.27 -5.24 -7.69
N VAL A 271 -11.10 -6.39 -7.04
CA VAL A 271 -11.27 -6.51 -5.58
C VAL A 271 -10.04 -6.03 -4.82
N ALA A 272 -8.83 -6.43 -5.25
CA ALA A 272 -7.63 -6.17 -4.47
C ALA A 272 -7.30 -4.67 -4.32
N PRO A 273 -7.43 -3.81 -5.35
CA PRO A 273 -7.21 -2.38 -5.17
C PRO A 273 -8.26 -1.71 -4.29
N LEU A 274 -9.52 -2.12 -4.36
CA LEU A 274 -10.59 -1.54 -3.54
C LEU A 274 -10.36 -1.85 -2.05
N VAL A 275 -10.06 -3.11 -1.72
CA VAL A 275 -9.83 -3.54 -0.34
C VAL A 275 -8.48 -3.02 0.18
N GLY A 276 -7.43 -3.13 -0.64
CA GLY A 276 -6.06 -2.79 -0.28
C GLY A 276 -5.77 -1.29 -0.34
N ALA A 277 -6.20 -0.53 -1.34
CA ALA A 277 -5.84 0.90 -1.36
C ALA A 277 -6.73 1.75 -0.45
N PHE A 278 -8.01 1.37 -0.26
CA PHE A 278 -8.97 2.23 0.42
C PHE A 278 -9.30 1.73 1.83
N PHE A 279 -9.88 0.54 1.98
CA PHE A 279 -10.43 0.08 3.26
C PHE A 279 -9.37 -0.19 4.32
N ILE A 280 -8.23 -0.75 3.92
CA ILE A 280 -7.18 -1.10 4.87
C ILE A 280 -6.47 0.13 5.43
N ASP A 281 -6.38 1.25 4.72
CA ASP A 281 -5.75 2.47 5.23
C ASP A 281 -6.51 3.02 6.43
N PHE A 282 -7.85 3.07 6.34
CA PHE A 282 -8.71 3.42 7.48
C PHE A 282 -8.59 2.39 8.62
N THR A 283 -8.70 1.11 8.27
CA THR A 283 -8.69 0.03 9.27
C THR A 283 -7.35 -0.02 10.00
N ASN A 284 -6.24 0.11 9.27
CA ASN A 284 -4.89 0.10 9.81
C ASN A 284 -4.65 1.34 10.67
N ALA A 285 -5.05 2.54 10.22
CA ALA A 285 -4.95 3.74 11.04
C ALA A 285 -5.69 3.59 12.39
N LEU A 286 -6.93 3.09 12.38
CA LEU A 286 -7.69 2.83 13.61
C LEU A 286 -7.01 1.78 14.51
N ILE A 287 -6.49 0.71 13.92
CA ILE A 287 -5.76 -0.32 14.67
C ILE A 287 -4.50 0.28 15.29
N ILE A 288 -3.71 1.06 14.54
CA ILE A 288 -2.47 1.68 15.01
C ILE A 288 -2.78 2.62 16.19
N THR A 289 -3.76 3.51 16.04
CA THR A 289 -4.22 4.39 17.11
C THR A 289 -4.70 3.61 18.34
N GLY A 290 -5.45 2.52 18.12
CA GLY A 290 -5.88 1.66 19.22
C GLY A 290 -4.71 1.03 19.99
N PHE A 291 -3.66 0.60 19.28
CA PHE A 291 -2.43 0.09 19.91
C PHE A 291 -1.62 1.19 20.59
N LEU A 292 -1.53 2.39 20.00
CA LEU A 292 -0.90 3.56 20.62
C LEU A 292 -1.56 3.88 21.95
N ASN A 293 -2.88 4.10 21.97
CA ASN A 293 -3.60 4.46 23.18
C ASN A 293 -3.59 3.36 24.27
N PHE A 294 -3.38 2.09 23.89
CA PHE A 294 -3.31 0.99 24.85
C PHE A 294 -1.93 0.88 25.50
N TRP A 295 -0.86 1.25 24.77
CA TRP A 295 0.55 1.06 25.13
C TRP A 295 1.34 2.38 25.31
N GLU A 296 0.66 3.52 25.27
CA GLU A 296 1.07 4.78 25.92
C GLU A 296 0.93 4.69 27.45
#